data_AF-A0A2K3NDB7-F1
#
_entry.id   AF-A0A2K3NDB7-F1
#
_cell.length_a   1.000
_cell.length_b   1.000
_cell.length_c   1.000
_cell.angle_alpha   90.00
_cell.angle_beta   90.00
_cell.angle_gamma   90.00
#
_symmetry.space_group_name_H-M   'P 1'
#
loop_
_entity.id
_entity.type
_entity.pdbx_description
1 polymer ?
#
loop_
_entity_poly.entity_id
_entity_poly.type
_entity_poly.pdbx_seq_one_letter_code
_entity_poly.pdbx_strand_id
1 'polypeptide(L)'
;MAVRATPGHTLGCLTYVTGDGPDQPQPRMAFTGDTLLIRGCGRTDFQGGSSENLYKSVHSQIFTLPKDTLLYPAHDYKGFSVSTVGEEIQYNPRLTKDEETFKNIMGNLNLSYPKMIDVAVPANMVCGIQSKTG
;
A
#
# COMPACT_ATOMS: atom_id res chain seq x y z
N MET A 1 -2.20 -14.73 11.36
CA MET A 1 -1.87 -13.61 10.44
C MET A 1 -0.95 -12.65 11.17
N ALA A 2 0.18 -12.28 10.58
CA ALA A 2 1.12 -11.31 11.11
C ALA A 2 0.76 -9.90 10.61
N VAL A 3 1.02 -8.88 11.44
CA VAL A 3 0.77 -7.48 11.11
C VAL A 3 2.11 -6.78 10.95
N ARG A 4 2.30 -6.05 9.85
CA ARG A 4 3.48 -5.21 9.61
C ARG A 4 3.04 -3.76 9.46
N ALA A 5 3.66 -2.86 10.22
CA ALA A 5 3.43 -1.43 10.05
C ALA A 5 4.04 -0.98 8.73
N THR A 6 3.23 -0.44 7.82
CA THR A 6 3.69 0.00 6.50
C THR A 6 3.19 1.42 6.18
N PRO A 7 3.47 2.41 7.05
CA PRO A 7 3.03 3.78 6.85
C PRO A 7 3.65 4.41 5.61
N GLY A 8 2.96 5.39 5.04
CA GLY A 8 3.46 6.13 3.88
C GLY A 8 2.35 6.69 3.02
N HIS A 9 1.36 5.86 2.66
CA HIS A 9 0.14 6.36 2.02
C HIS A 9 -0.69 7.16 3.04
N THR A 10 -0.84 6.59 4.24
CA THR A 10 -1.28 7.28 5.45
C THR A 10 -0.35 6.91 6.61
N LEU A 11 -0.47 7.61 7.74
CA LEU A 11 0.26 7.26 8.98
C LEU A 11 -0.17 5.91 9.57
N GLY A 12 -1.39 5.45 9.27
CA GLY A 12 -2.00 4.25 9.86
C GLY A 12 -1.93 2.99 8.98
N CYS A 13 -1.27 3.04 7.83
CA CYS A 13 -1.24 1.91 6.92
C CYS A 13 -0.54 0.68 7.52
N LEU A 14 -1.17 -0.47 7.36
CA LEU A 14 -0.67 -1.79 7.77
C LEU A 14 -0.68 -2.74 6.57
N THR A 15 0.22 -3.71 6.60
CA THR A 15 0.20 -4.89 5.72
C THR A 15 -0.08 -6.13 6.56
N TYR A 16 -1.07 -6.92 6.14
CA TYR A 16 -1.39 -8.19 6.80
C TYR A 16 -0.78 -9.35 6.01
N VAL A 17 -0.01 -10.22 6.67
CA VAL A 17 0.68 -11.35 6.01
C VAL A 17 0.23 -12.67 6.62
N THR A 18 -0.10 -13.67 5.80
CA THR A 18 -0.34 -15.04 6.30
C THR A 18 0.88 -15.56 7.06
N GLY A 19 0.69 -16.50 7.99
CA GLY A 19 1.79 -17.03 8.80
C GLY A 19 2.80 -17.81 7.96
N ASP A 20 3.95 -18.11 8.54
CA ASP A 20 5.07 -18.86 7.94
C ASP A 20 5.24 -20.28 8.51
N GLY A 21 4.34 -20.71 9.40
CA GLY A 21 4.32 -22.07 9.92
C GLY A 21 3.88 -23.13 8.90
N PRO A 22 4.11 -24.42 9.20
CA PRO A 22 3.82 -25.53 8.28
C PRO A 22 2.32 -25.67 7.94
N ASP A 23 1.43 -25.27 8.85
CA ASP A 23 -0.03 -25.34 8.66
C ASP A 23 -0.62 -24.04 8.08
N GLN A 24 0.20 -23.18 7.49
CA GLN A 24 -0.24 -21.90 6.90
C GLN A 24 -0.28 -21.97 5.38
N PRO A 25 -1.07 -21.09 4.72
CA PRO A 25 -1.10 -21.02 3.25
C PRO A 25 0.28 -20.81 2.64
N GLN A 26 0.58 -21.58 1.60
CA GLN A 26 1.78 -21.45 0.76
C GLN A 26 1.38 -21.33 -0.72
N PRO A 27 1.95 -20.38 -1.50
CA PRO A 27 2.86 -19.33 -1.03
C PRO A 27 2.17 -18.38 -0.04
N ARG A 28 2.97 -17.65 0.74
CA ARG A 28 2.43 -16.63 1.65
C ARG A 28 1.62 -15.59 0.88
N MET A 29 0.66 -14.97 1.54
CA MET A 29 -0.13 -13.87 0.98
C MET A 29 0.06 -12.64 1.84
N ALA A 30 0.24 -11.48 1.21
CA ALA A 30 0.30 -10.19 1.86
C ALA A 30 -0.79 -9.26 1.30
N PHE A 31 -1.63 -8.73 2.18
CA PHE A 31 -2.63 -7.72 1.87
C PHE A 31 -2.04 -6.34 2.15
N THR A 32 -1.66 -5.63 1.09
CA THR A 32 -0.73 -4.49 1.16
C THR A 32 -1.42 -3.13 1.28
N GLY A 33 -2.76 -3.12 1.36
CA GLY A 33 -3.54 -1.89 1.35
C GLY A 33 -3.19 -1.03 0.12
N ASP A 34 -3.04 0.27 0.35
CA ASP A 34 -2.55 1.22 -0.65
C ASP A 34 -1.04 1.51 -0.54
N THR A 35 -0.31 0.83 0.38
CA THR A 35 1.14 1.02 0.48
C THR A 35 1.85 0.49 -0.76
N LEU A 36 1.43 -0.68 -1.27
CA LEU A 36 1.92 -1.26 -2.52
C LEU A 36 0.75 -1.68 -3.39
N LEU A 37 0.75 -1.22 -4.64
CA LEU A 37 -0.22 -1.58 -5.68
C LEU A 37 0.48 -2.37 -6.78
N ILE A 38 -0.27 -3.08 -7.61
CA ILE A 38 0.29 -3.81 -8.75
C ILE A 38 0.90 -2.81 -9.73
N ARG A 39 2.23 -2.88 -9.94
CA ARG A 39 3.01 -1.91 -10.74
C ARG A 39 2.84 -0.46 -10.28
N GLY A 40 2.60 -0.23 -9.00
CA GLY A 40 2.40 1.11 -8.46
C GLY A 40 2.46 1.19 -6.94
N CYS A 41 1.99 2.31 -6.41
CA CYS A 41 1.80 2.56 -4.98
C CYS A 41 0.77 3.69 -4.81
N GLY A 42 0.16 3.77 -3.63
CA GLY A 42 -0.74 4.85 -3.26
C GLY A 42 -0.04 6.21 -3.25
N ARG A 43 -0.85 7.27 -3.37
CA ARG A 43 -0.37 8.67 -3.24
C ARG A 43 0.10 8.96 -1.81
N THR A 44 0.90 10.00 -1.62
CA THR A 44 1.57 10.28 -0.32
C THR A 44 1.41 11.72 0.14
N ASP A 45 0.54 12.48 -0.50
CA ASP A 45 0.34 13.93 -0.34
C ASP A 45 -0.89 14.31 0.52
N PHE A 46 -1.59 13.31 1.08
CA PHE A 46 -2.76 13.49 1.96
C PHE A 46 -2.64 12.59 3.21
N GLN A 47 -3.52 12.78 4.20
CA GLN A 47 -3.69 11.89 5.37
C GLN A 47 -2.38 11.60 6.16
N GLY A 48 -1.48 12.59 6.22
CA GLY A 48 -0.16 12.47 6.85
C GLY A 48 0.81 11.56 6.09
N GLY A 49 0.57 11.35 4.79
CA GLY A 49 1.42 10.56 3.92
C GLY A 49 2.86 11.11 3.80
N SER A 50 3.78 10.21 3.46
CA SER A 50 5.19 10.52 3.23
C SER A 50 5.78 9.52 2.24
N SER A 51 6.33 10.02 1.13
CA SER A 51 7.03 9.21 0.13
C SER A 51 8.25 8.50 0.71
N GLU A 52 9.00 9.17 1.58
CA GLU A 52 10.14 8.56 2.29
C GLU A 52 9.68 7.38 3.15
N ASN A 53 8.63 7.57 3.97
CA ASN A 53 8.10 6.49 4.81
C ASN A 53 7.54 5.36 3.96
N LEU A 54 6.83 5.67 2.87
CA LEU A 54 6.28 4.65 1.97
C LEU A 54 7.40 3.79 1.37
N TYR A 55 8.46 4.43 0.87
CA TYR A 55 9.61 3.74 0.30
C TYR A 55 10.26 2.81 1.34
N LYS A 56 10.58 3.33 2.53
CA LYS A 56 11.18 2.56 3.63
C LYS A 56 10.28 1.42 4.10
N SER A 57 8.97 1.65 4.17
CA SER A 57 7.98 0.63 4.53
C SER A 57 7.96 -0.52 3.53
N VAL A 58 7.86 -0.23 2.22
CA VAL A 58 7.86 -1.27 1.19
C VAL A 58 9.16 -2.08 1.23
N HIS A 59 10.30 -1.40 1.24
CA HIS A 59 11.61 -2.05 1.17
C HIS A 59 11.94 -2.89 2.41
N SER A 60 11.54 -2.45 3.61
CA SER A 60 11.83 -3.18 4.85
C SER A 60 10.78 -4.22 5.23
N GLN A 61 9.51 -4.03 4.87
CA GLN A 61 8.41 -4.88 5.34
C GLN A 61 7.78 -5.76 4.26
N ILE A 62 7.86 -5.40 2.98
CA ILE A 62 7.19 -6.15 1.91
C ILE A 62 8.24 -6.84 1.03
N PHE A 63 9.26 -6.13 0.58
CA PHE A 63 10.31 -6.69 -0.27
C PHE A 63 11.27 -7.64 0.46
N THR A 64 11.17 -7.73 1.78
CA THR A 64 11.86 -8.74 2.61
C THR A 64 11.12 -10.08 2.70
N LEU A 65 9.90 -10.18 2.16
CA LEU A 65 9.15 -11.43 2.09
C LEU A 65 9.71 -12.34 0.97
N PRO A 66 9.44 -13.66 1.01
CA PRO A 66 9.76 -14.56 -0.09
C PRO A 66 9.21 -14.06 -1.43
N LYS A 67 9.99 -14.21 -2.51
CA LYS A 67 9.66 -13.65 -3.83
C LYS A 67 8.35 -14.17 -4.42
N ASP A 68 7.94 -15.38 -4.06
CA ASP A 68 6.68 -16.02 -4.47
C ASP A 68 5.47 -15.56 -3.64
N THR A 69 5.67 -14.77 -2.58
CA THR A 69 4.58 -14.21 -1.77
C THR A 69 3.63 -13.42 -2.67
N LEU A 70 2.36 -13.80 -2.65
CA LEU A 70 1.28 -13.15 -3.38
C LEU A 70 0.94 -11.80 -2.73
N LEU A 71 0.81 -10.77 -3.55
CA LEU A 71 0.48 -9.41 -3.14
C LEU A 71 -0.95 -9.06 -3.58
N TYR A 72 -1.80 -8.77 -2.59
CA TYR A 72 -3.19 -8.37 -2.80
C TYR A 72 -3.37 -6.91 -2.34
N PRO A 73 -3.44 -5.95 -3.29
CA PRO A 73 -3.65 -4.54 -2.95
C PRO A 73 -5.10 -4.24 -2.57
N ALA A 74 -5.35 -3.08 -1.96
CA ALA A 74 -6.71 -2.59 -1.74
C ALA A 74 -7.39 -2.10 -3.04
N HIS A 75 -6.60 -1.64 -4.01
CA HIS A 75 -7.10 -1.10 -5.27
C HIS A 75 -6.28 -1.59 -6.45
N ASP A 76 -6.93 -1.67 -7.61
CA ASP A 76 -6.30 -1.75 -8.92
C ASP A 76 -7.14 -0.94 -9.91
N TYR A 77 -6.47 -0.30 -10.88
CA TYR A 77 -7.11 0.58 -11.86
C TYR A 77 -6.89 0.11 -13.30
N LYS A 78 -6.37 -1.12 -13.49
CA LYS A 78 -5.98 -1.70 -14.79
C LYS A 78 -6.55 -3.10 -15.04
N GLY A 79 -7.34 -3.65 -14.12
CA GLY A 79 -7.96 -4.96 -14.21
C GLY A 79 -7.08 -6.10 -13.65
N PHE A 80 -6.02 -5.81 -12.90
CA PHE A 80 -5.19 -6.82 -12.25
C PHE A 80 -5.74 -7.18 -10.87
N SER A 81 -5.59 -8.45 -10.48
CA SER A 81 -6.08 -8.97 -9.20
C SER A 81 -4.98 -9.34 -8.21
N VAL A 82 -3.79 -9.71 -8.68
CA VAL A 82 -2.67 -10.19 -7.85
C VAL A 82 -1.33 -9.96 -8.55
N SER A 83 -0.27 -9.77 -7.77
CA SER A 83 1.14 -9.76 -8.21
C SER A 83 1.96 -10.58 -7.20
N THR A 84 3.28 -10.60 -7.35
CA THR A 84 4.19 -11.22 -6.38
C THR A 84 5.27 -10.24 -5.92
N VAL A 85 5.87 -10.52 -4.77
CA VAL A 85 7.02 -9.74 -4.28
C VAL A 85 8.15 -9.69 -5.32
N GLY A 86 8.47 -10.83 -5.94
CA GLY A 86 9.50 -10.92 -6.98
C GLY A 86 9.17 -10.05 -8.19
N GLU A 87 7.92 -10.08 -8.64
CA GLU A 87 7.48 -9.23 -9.74
C GLU A 87 7.54 -7.74 -9.41
N GLU A 88 7.13 -7.30 -8.23
CA GLU A 88 7.16 -5.88 -7.87
C GLU A 88 8.60 -5.38 -7.64
N ILE A 89 9.49 -6.21 -7.08
CA ILE A 89 10.93 -5.91 -7.00
C ILE A 89 11.54 -5.72 -8.39
N GLN A 90 11.05 -6.45 -9.41
CA GLN A 90 11.63 -6.39 -10.75
C GLN A 90 10.99 -5.29 -11.62
N TYR A 91 9.68 -5.09 -11.51
CA TYR A 91 8.91 -4.37 -12.52
C TYR A 91 8.11 -3.18 -11.97
N ASN A 92 8.12 -2.89 -10.67
CA ASN A 92 7.42 -1.71 -10.17
C ASN A 92 8.12 -0.43 -10.69
N PRO A 93 7.47 0.41 -11.51
CA PRO A 93 8.13 1.53 -12.19
C PRO A 93 8.66 2.61 -11.24
N ARG A 94 8.12 2.66 -10.01
CA ARG A 94 8.45 3.66 -8.99
C ARG A 94 9.38 3.09 -7.92
N LEU A 95 8.99 1.97 -7.32
CA LEU A 95 9.66 1.41 -6.14
C LEU A 95 10.96 0.66 -6.45
N THR A 96 11.28 0.45 -7.73
CA THR A 96 12.59 -0.03 -8.21
C THR A 96 13.63 1.07 -8.37
N LYS A 97 13.23 2.34 -8.25
CA LYS A 97 14.14 3.48 -8.27
C LYS A 97 14.78 3.62 -6.89
N ASP A 98 15.89 4.35 -6.81
CA ASP A 98 16.42 4.78 -5.52
C ASP A 98 15.43 5.72 -4.81
N GLU A 99 15.61 5.90 -3.50
CA GLU A 99 14.68 6.66 -2.64
C GLU A 99 14.50 8.11 -3.11
N GLU A 100 15.57 8.78 -3.56
CA GLU A 100 15.51 10.16 -3.99
C GLU A 100 14.72 10.30 -5.29
N THR A 101 15.03 9.46 -6.29
CA THR A 101 14.28 9.40 -7.54
C THR A 101 12.81 9.05 -7.28
N PHE A 102 12.51 8.12 -6.38
CA PHE A 102 11.15 7.78 -5.99
C PHE A 102 10.40 9.00 -5.40
N LYS A 103 11.01 9.70 -4.44
CA LYS A 103 10.44 10.91 -3.83
C LYS A 103 10.14 11.98 -4.87
N ASN A 104 11.09 12.21 -5.78
CA ASN A 104 10.94 13.18 -6.87
C ASN A 104 9.80 12.80 -7.82
N ILE A 105 9.67 11.53 -8.20
CA ILE A 105 8.54 11.06 -9.02
C ILE A 105 7.21 11.33 -8.30
N MET A 106 7.10 10.91 -7.04
CA MET A 106 5.86 11.03 -6.26
C MET A 106 5.44 12.48 -6.06
N GLY A 107 6.39 13.39 -5.81
CA GLY A 107 6.12 14.83 -5.66
C GLY A 107 5.65 15.52 -6.94
N ASN A 108 5.88 14.92 -8.10
CA ASN A 108 5.56 15.51 -9.42
C ASN A 108 4.38 14.84 -10.13
N LEU A 109 3.61 13.96 -9.47
CA LEU A 109 2.49 13.26 -10.11
C LEU A 109 1.30 14.17 -10.50
N ASN A 110 1.24 15.40 -9.96
CA ASN A 110 0.19 16.40 -10.22
C ASN A 110 -1.23 15.82 -10.27
N LEU A 111 -1.58 15.01 -9.27
CA LEU A 111 -2.87 14.32 -9.21
C LEU A 111 -3.99 15.27 -8.79
N SER A 112 -5.16 15.12 -9.40
CA SER A 112 -6.37 15.81 -8.95
C SER A 112 -6.66 15.55 -7.48
N TYR A 113 -7.31 16.53 -6.84
CA TYR A 113 -7.84 16.39 -5.49
C TYR A 113 -8.73 15.13 -5.39
N PRO A 114 -8.55 14.25 -4.38
CA PRO A 114 -9.33 13.03 -4.28
C PRO A 114 -10.81 13.34 -4.03
N LYS A 115 -11.66 12.95 -4.99
CA LYS A 115 -13.07 13.39 -5.09
C LYS A 115 -13.94 13.17 -3.85
N MET A 116 -13.62 12.16 -3.04
CA MET A 116 -14.43 11.74 -1.89
C MET A 116 -13.73 11.95 -0.55
N ILE A 117 -12.54 12.55 -0.50
CA ILE A 117 -11.74 12.58 0.73
C ILE A 117 -12.45 13.31 1.89
N ASP A 118 -13.16 14.40 1.59
CA ASP A 118 -13.89 15.20 2.60
C ASP A 118 -15.13 14.51 3.17
N VAL A 119 -15.62 13.47 2.50
CA VAL A 119 -16.77 12.67 2.96
C VAL A 119 -16.29 11.37 3.59
N ALA A 120 -15.36 10.68 2.92
CA ALA A 120 -14.89 9.36 3.30
C ALA A 120 -14.00 9.40 4.55
N VAL A 121 -13.09 10.38 4.67
CA VAL A 121 -12.17 10.43 5.82
C VAL A 121 -12.94 10.65 7.13
N PRO A 122 -13.81 11.67 7.27
CA PRO A 122 -14.56 11.86 8.51
C PRO A 122 -15.43 10.66 8.87
N ALA A 123 -16.11 10.06 7.89
CA ALA A 123 -16.92 8.86 8.12
C ALA A 123 -16.07 7.67 8.60
N ASN A 124 -14.91 7.43 7.98
CA ASN A 124 -14.03 6.32 8.35
C ASN A 124 -13.41 6.50 9.75
N MET A 125 -13.12 7.74 10.15
CA MET A 125 -12.59 8.05 11.49
C MET A 125 -13.55 7.71 12.63
N VAL A 126 -14.85 7.60 12.33
CA VAL A 126 -15.90 7.16 13.26
C VAL A 126 -16.45 5.77 12.90
N CYS A 127 -15.63 4.94 12.25
CA CYS A 127 -15.97 3.57 11.88
C CYS A 127 -17.22 3.46 10.97
N GLY A 128 -17.41 4.43 10.08
CA GLY A 128 -18.55 4.48 9.16
C GLY A 128 -19.88 4.85 9.80
N ILE A 129 -19.90 5.23 11.09
CA ILE A 129 -21.11 5.69 11.76
C ILE A 129 -21.44 7.09 11.25
N GLN A 130 -22.43 7.18 10.37
CA GLN A 130 -22.97 8.46 9.92
C GLN A 130 -24.14 8.85 10.84
N SER A 131 -24.13 10.07 11.38
CA SER A 131 -25.29 10.60 12.09
C SER A 131 -26.47 10.60 11.12
N LYS A 132 -27.55 9.86 11.45
CA LYS A 132 -28.81 9.97 10.70
C LYS A 132 -29.28 11.42 10.83
N THR A 133 -29.18 12.19 9.75
CA THR A 133 -29.94 13.43 9.63
C THR A 133 -31.41 13.05 9.63
N GLY A 134 -32.13 13.44 10.69
CA GLY A 134 -33.59 13.40 10.73
C GLY A 134 -34.20 14.47 9.84
#